data_AF-A0AA41X498-F1
#
_entry.id   AF-A0AA41X498-F1
#
_cell.length_a   1.000
_cell.length_b   1.000
_cell.length_c   1.000
_cell.angle_alpha   90.00
_cell.angle_beta   90.00
_cell.angle_gamma   90.00
#
_symmetry.space_group_name_H-M   'P 1'
#
loop_
_entity.id
_entity.type
_entity.pdbx_description
1 polymer ?
#
loop_
_entity_poly.entity_id
_entity_poly.type
_entity_poly.pdbx_seq_one_letter_code
_entity_poly.pdbx_strand_id
1 'polypeptide(L)'
;MGNLSRGVAMAAIAVSLLGASSVSTSAAAELTTQQKQGYYEQYQKSVAGVMEQKLGLHLEVPPMDQFQPEEWVEPQVYDKRIGDIVQQYRSDEQKALRTLSAAPPTVTDANGQTKKIVQVYVGDALHPIEVIGHFQTQLDERSGRQMFAAADNIMMKAADSGIWNQTAYKATLIDGGRTYSVTIEGVYTLAGVSFPKACTVEFQCGEVGQIY
;
A
#
# COMPACT_ATOMS: atom_id res chain seq x y z
N MET A 1 9.09 37.66 -8.76
CA MET A 1 9.75 36.57 -9.52
C MET A 1 9.16 35.25 -9.07
N GLY A 2 8.49 34.57 -10.00
CA GLY A 2 8.43 33.10 -10.14
C GLY A 2 7.86 32.26 -8.99
N ASN A 3 6.60 31.84 -9.19
CA ASN A 3 5.89 30.70 -8.58
C ASN A 3 6.73 29.41 -8.46
N LEU A 4 6.26 28.48 -7.60
CA LEU A 4 5.79 27.15 -8.04
C LEU A 4 5.06 26.40 -6.92
N SER A 5 3.73 26.50 -6.96
CA SER A 5 2.80 25.54 -6.37
C SER A 5 2.96 24.19 -7.09
N ARG A 6 3.36 23.14 -6.36
CA ARG A 6 3.31 21.75 -6.86
C ARG A 6 1.99 21.14 -6.45
N GLY A 7 1.03 21.16 -7.37
CA GLY A 7 -0.24 20.46 -7.25
C GLY A 7 -0.02 18.96 -7.29
N VAL A 8 -0.71 18.25 -6.40
CA VAL A 8 -0.93 16.80 -6.47
C VAL A 8 -1.89 16.55 -7.64
N ALA A 9 -1.50 15.71 -8.58
CA ALA A 9 -2.36 15.32 -9.68
C ALA A 9 -3.40 14.31 -9.18
N MET A 10 -4.67 14.71 -9.13
CA MET A 10 -5.80 13.78 -9.12
C MET A 10 -5.98 13.25 -10.54
N ALA A 11 -5.89 11.94 -10.72
CA ALA A 11 -6.20 11.30 -11.99
C ALA A 11 -7.71 11.02 -12.08
N ALA A 12 -8.43 11.89 -12.79
CA ALA A 12 -9.74 11.56 -13.35
C ALA A 12 -9.51 10.91 -14.72
N ILE A 13 -9.87 9.62 -14.86
CA ILE A 13 -9.66 8.88 -16.11
C ILE A 13 -10.84 9.14 -17.05
N ALA A 14 -10.68 10.06 -18.00
CA ALA A 14 -11.51 10.15 -19.19
C ALA A 14 -10.73 9.57 -20.38
N VAL A 15 -11.10 8.39 -20.87
CA VAL A 15 -10.45 7.73 -22.01
C VAL A 15 -11.42 7.70 -23.19
N SER A 16 -11.16 8.57 -24.16
CA SER A 16 -11.81 8.58 -25.46
C SER A 16 -11.01 7.73 -26.44
N LEU A 17 -11.57 6.61 -26.91
CA LEU A 17 -10.96 5.78 -27.95
C LEU A 17 -11.82 5.78 -29.22
N LEU A 18 -11.33 6.51 -30.23
CA LEU A 18 -11.81 6.46 -31.61
C LEU A 18 -11.31 5.17 -32.27
N GLY A 19 -12.25 4.27 -32.55
CA GLY A 19 -12.03 3.09 -33.39
C GLY A 19 -13.22 2.89 -34.31
N ALA A 20 -13.05 3.22 -35.60
CA ALA A 20 -14.09 3.04 -36.60
C ALA A 20 -14.31 1.55 -36.88
N SER A 21 -15.43 1.03 -36.38
CA SER A 21 -16.02 -0.22 -36.85
C SER A 21 -17.53 -0.03 -36.93
N SER A 22 -18.09 -0.33 -38.10
CA SER A 22 -19.51 -0.21 -38.40
C SER A 22 -20.31 -1.22 -37.56
N VAL A 23 -20.81 -0.77 -36.42
CA VAL A 23 -21.70 -1.51 -35.53
C VAL A 23 -23.12 -0.99 -35.71
N SER A 24 -24.04 -1.92 -35.96
CA SER A 24 -25.48 -1.68 -35.99
C SER A 24 -25.92 -1.00 -34.69
N THR A 25 -26.45 0.21 -34.79
CA THR A 25 -26.96 0.98 -33.65
C THR A 25 -28.25 0.35 -33.13
N SER A 26 -28.14 -0.68 -32.28
CA SER A 26 -29.16 -0.87 -31.26
C SER A 26 -29.01 0.31 -30.33
N ALA A 27 -30.01 1.18 -30.23
CA ALA A 27 -30.05 2.20 -29.19
C ALA A 27 -29.86 1.46 -27.85
N ALA A 28 -28.69 1.59 -27.23
CA ALA A 28 -28.46 1.06 -25.90
C ALA A 28 -29.55 1.69 -25.03
N ALA A 29 -30.44 0.87 -24.48
CA ALA A 29 -31.51 1.39 -23.64
C ALA A 29 -30.86 2.15 -22.48
N GLU A 30 -31.16 3.45 -22.37
CA GLU A 30 -30.64 4.26 -21.28
C GLU A 30 -31.05 3.60 -19.96
N LEU A 31 -30.07 3.44 -19.05
CA LEU A 31 -30.32 2.85 -17.74
C LEU A 31 -31.32 3.70 -16.95
N THR A 32 -32.29 3.04 -16.34
CA THR A 32 -33.20 3.66 -15.39
C THR A 32 -32.46 4.15 -14.15
N THR A 33 -33.05 5.10 -13.42
CA THR A 33 -32.50 5.60 -12.15
C THR A 33 -32.27 4.47 -11.14
N GLN A 34 -33.20 3.52 -11.05
CA GLN A 34 -33.08 2.37 -10.15
C GLN A 34 -31.91 1.46 -10.54
N GLN A 35 -31.67 1.24 -11.84
CA GLN A 35 -30.51 0.48 -12.31
C GLN A 35 -29.19 1.19 -11.99
N LYS A 36 -29.12 2.50 -12.21
CA LYS A 36 -27.94 3.31 -11.86
C LYS A 36 -27.63 3.24 -10.36
N GLN A 37 -28.65 3.33 -9.50
CA GLN A 37 -28.50 3.15 -8.06
C GLN A 37 -27.92 1.77 -7.71
N GLY A 38 -28.48 0.70 -8.30
CA GLY A 38 -28.00 -0.66 -8.07
C GLY A 38 -26.57 -0.91 -8.58
N TYR A 39 -26.16 -0.24 -9.66
CA TYR A 39 -24.78 -0.30 -10.17
C TYR A 39 -23.83 0.45 -9.24
N TYR A 40 -24.24 1.64 -8.80
CA TYR A 40 -23.45 2.48 -7.91
C TYR A 40 -23.10 1.76 -6.60
N GLU A 41 -24.08 1.09 -5.99
CA GLU A 41 -23.85 0.29 -4.77
C GLU A 41 -22.85 -0.85 -5.00
N GLN A 42 -22.85 -1.47 -6.17
CA GLN A 42 -21.87 -2.51 -6.51
C GLN A 42 -20.49 -1.92 -6.71
N TYR A 43 -20.37 -0.78 -7.41
CA TYR A 43 -19.09 -0.08 -7.57
C TYR A 43 -18.47 0.28 -6.22
N GLN A 44 -19.28 0.79 -5.29
CA GLN A 44 -18.83 1.13 -3.94
C GLN A 44 -18.30 -0.09 -3.19
N LYS A 45 -19.00 -1.23 -3.29
CA LYS A 45 -18.54 -2.50 -2.69
C LYS A 45 -17.22 -2.96 -3.28
N SER A 46 -17.05 -2.87 -4.59
CA SER A 46 -15.83 -3.28 -5.29
C SER A 46 -14.63 -2.42 -4.88
N VAL A 47 -14.80 -1.10 -4.84
CA VAL A 47 -13.75 -0.18 -4.36
C VAL A 47 -13.45 -0.42 -2.88
N ALA A 48 -14.46 -0.58 -2.02
CA ALA A 48 -14.27 -0.86 -0.60
C ALA A 48 -13.44 -2.14 -0.39
N GLY A 49 -13.76 -3.22 -1.10
CA GLY A 49 -13.02 -4.48 -1.02
C GLY A 49 -11.56 -4.39 -1.49
N VAL A 50 -11.24 -3.46 -2.40
CA VAL A 50 -9.84 -3.15 -2.74
C VAL A 50 -9.16 -2.35 -1.63
N MET A 51 -9.84 -1.34 -1.09
CA MET A 51 -9.27 -0.48 -0.04
C MET A 51 -8.98 -1.25 1.26
N GLU A 52 -9.76 -2.28 1.57
CA GLU A 52 -9.51 -3.22 2.68
C GLU A 52 -8.18 -3.98 2.56
N GLN A 53 -7.66 -4.15 1.34
CA GLN A 53 -6.36 -4.81 1.12
C GLN A 53 -5.17 -3.94 1.51
N LYS A 54 -5.39 -2.65 1.82
CA LYS A 54 -4.37 -1.71 2.30
C LYS A 54 -3.12 -1.69 1.41
N LEU A 55 -3.32 -1.45 0.12
CA LEU A 55 -2.24 -1.53 -0.87
C LEU A 55 -1.33 -0.30 -0.92
N GLY A 56 -1.71 0.81 -0.28
CA GLY A 56 -1.08 2.11 -0.50
C GLY A 56 -1.69 2.86 -1.69
N LEU A 57 -2.79 2.35 -2.24
CA LEU A 57 -3.59 2.98 -3.28
C LEU A 57 -4.72 3.79 -2.66
N HIS A 58 -5.16 4.84 -3.34
CA HIS A 58 -6.38 5.57 -3.02
C HIS A 58 -7.35 5.45 -4.19
N LEU A 59 -8.48 4.78 -3.96
CA LEU A 59 -9.59 4.68 -4.92
C LEU A 59 -10.87 5.12 -4.21
N GLU A 60 -11.70 5.85 -4.95
CA GLU A 60 -13.02 6.25 -4.51
C GLU A 60 -14.00 6.16 -5.67
N VAL A 61 -15.27 5.92 -5.34
CA VAL A 61 -16.35 6.06 -6.30
C VAL A 61 -16.89 7.48 -6.13
N PRO A 62 -16.84 8.34 -7.17
CA PRO A 62 -17.34 9.71 -7.04
C PRO A 62 -18.85 9.70 -6.74
N PRO A 63 -19.42 10.81 -6.27
CA PRO A 63 -20.87 10.96 -6.16
C PRO A 63 -21.60 10.63 -7.47
N MET A 64 -22.79 10.02 -7.39
CA MET A 64 -23.55 9.59 -8.58
C MET A 64 -23.86 10.71 -9.57
N ASP A 65 -24.03 11.94 -9.08
CA ASP A 65 -24.30 13.13 -9.89
C ASP A 65 -23.08 13.61 -10.69
N GLN A 66 -21.89 13.07 -10.41
CA GLN A 66 -20.67 13.35 -11.15
C GLN A 66 -20.39 12.33 -12.27
N PHE A 67 -21.15 11.23 -12.33
CA PHE A 67 -20.98 10.21 -13.37
C PHE A 67 -21.46 10.71 -14.74
N GLN A 68 -20.58 10.63 -15.73
CA GLN A 68 -20.92 10.81 -17.13
C GLN A 68 -21.71 9.60 -17.66
N PRO A 69 -22.55 9.77 -18.70
CA PRO A 69 -23.32 8.68 -19.30
C PRO A 69 -22.47 7.46 -19.66
N GLU A 70 -21.25 7.66 -20.16
CA GLU A 70 -20.33 6.61 -20.61
C GLU A 70 -19.65 5.85 -19.46
N GLU A 71 -19.68 6.39 -18.24
CA GLU A 71 -19.11 5.77 -17.04
C GLU A 71 -20.06 4.74 -16.42
N TRP A 72 -21.34 4.77 -16.81
CA TRP A 72 -22.33 3.77 -16.43
C TRP A 72 -22.17 2.48 -17.25
N VAL A 73 -21.25 1.62 -16.80
CA VAL A 73 -21.03 0.28 -17.36
C VAL A 73 -21.70 -0.80 -16.50
N GLU A 74 -21.72 -2.05 -16.96
CA GLU A 74 -22.19 -3.14 -16.10
C GLU A 74 -21.21 -3.36 -14.93
N PRO A 75 -21.69 -3.74 -13.73
CA PRO A 75 -20.85 -4.00 -12.56
C PRO A 75 -19.66 -4.92 -12.83
N GLN A 76 -19.86 -5.98 -13.60
CA GLN A 76 -18.78 -6.90 -13.97
C GLN A 76 -17.67 -6.22 -14.80
N VAL A 77 -18.03 -5.26 -15.66
CA VAL A 77 -17.06 -4.48 -16.44
C VAL A 77 -16.31 -3.52 -15.53
N TYR A 78 -17.00 -2.87 -14.58
CA TYR A 78 -16.37 -2.02 -13.58
C TYR A 78 -15.39 -2.80 -12.70
N ASP A 79 -15.79 -3.97 -12.19
CA ASP A 79 -14.96 -4.84 -11.36
C ASP A 79 -13.68 -5.25 -12.09
N LYS A 80 -13.80 -5.59 -13.37
CA LYS A 80 -12.64 -5.90 -14.21
C LYS A 80 -11.68 -4.69 -14.29
N ARG A 81 -12.20 -3.49 -14.51
CA ARG A 81 -11.38 -2.26 -14.58
C ARG A 81 -10.66 -2.00 -13.26
N ILE A 82 -11.35 -2.14 -12.13
CA ILE A 82 -10.74 -2.02 -10.79
C ILE A 82 -9.67 -3.09 -10.58
N GLY A 83 -9.93 -4.33 -10.99
CA GLY A 83 -8.95 -5.42 -10.96
C GLY A 83 -7.69 -5.12 -11.79
N ASP A 84 -7.86 -4.58 -13.00
CA ASP A 84 -6.75 -4.19 -13.88
C ASP A 84 -5.90 -3.07 -13.24
N ILE A 85 -6.54 -2.07 -12.61
CA ILE A 85 -5.84 -1.00 -11.85
C ILE A 85 -5.02 -1.58 -10.71
N VAL A 86 -5.60 -2.47 -9.90
CA VAL A 86 -4.91 -3.11 -8.78
C VAL A 86 -3.73 -3.95 -9.25
N GLN A 87 -3.91 -4.70 -10.34
CA GLN A 87 -2.86 -5.53 -10.90
C GLN A 87 -1.69 -4.69 -11.43
N GLN A 88 -2.01 -3.59 -12.12
CA GLN A 88 -1.00 -2.66 -12.60
C GLN A 88 -0.23 -2.03 -11.43
N TYR A 89 -0.93 -1.53 -10.41
CA TYR A 89 -0.31 -0.93 -9.22
C TYR A 89 0.65 -1.90 -8.52
N ARG A 90 0.27 -3.17 -8.35
CA ARG A 90 1.14 -4.20 -7.77
C ARG A 90 2.37 -4.48 -8.63
N SER A 91 2.21 -4.49 -9.96
CA SER A 91 3.32 -4.65 -10.90
C SER A 91 4.30 -3.48 -10.78
N ASP A 92 3.79 -2.26 -10.69
CA ASP A 92 4.62 -1.06 -10.56
C ASP A 92 5.33 -0.99 -9.20
N GLU A 93 4.66 -1.37 -8.11
CA GLU A 93 5.29 -1.56 -6.79
C GLU A 93 6.46 -2.53 -6.87
N GLN A 94 6.24 -3.73 -7.43
CA GLN A 94 7.29 -4.74 -7.55
C GLN A 94 8.46 -4.25 -8.40
N LYS A 95 8.17 -3.55 -9.51
CA LYS A 95 9.18 -2.97 -10.38
C LYS A 95 9.99 -1.91 -9.63
N ALA A 96 9.33 -0.98 -8.94
CA ALA A 96 9.97 0.08 -8.19
C ALA A 96 10.87 -0.49 -7.09
N LEU A 97 10.38 -1.44 -6.29
CA LEU A 97 11.15 -2.07 -5.23
C LEU A 97 12.39 -2.82 -5.75
N ARG A 98 12.33 -3.44 -6.94
CA ARG A 98 13.48 -4.11 -7.58
C ARG A 98 14.55 -3.15 -8.06
N THR A 99 14.21 -1.89 -8.31
CA THR A 99 15.18 -0.87 -8.75
C THR A 99 15.92 -0.19 -7.61
N LEU A 100 15.58 -0.51 -6.36
CA LEU A 100 16.24 0.04 -5.20
C LEU A 100 17.68 -0.45 -5.08
N SER A 101 18.56 0.49 -4.72
CA SER A 101 19.90 0.18 -4.24
C SER A 101 19.85 -0.44 -2.84
N ALA A 102 21.01 -0.86 -2.32
CA ALA A 102 21.11 -1.42 -0.98
C ALA A 102 20.45 -0.50 0.06
N ALA A 103 19.59 -1.10 0.90
CA ALA A 103 18.93 -0.39 1.98
C ALA A 103 19.96 0.19 2.97
N PRO A 104 19.65 1.32 3.65
CA PRO A 104 20.45 1.80 4.76
C PRO A 104 20.66 0.69 5.81
N PRO A 105 21.81 0.67 6.50
CA PRO A 105 22.06 -0.33 7.52
C PRO A 105 21.04 -0.22 8.66
N THR A 106 20.64 -1.37 9.17
CA THR A 106 19.89 -1.46 10.43
C THR A 106 20.80 -1.04 11.58
N VAL A 107 20.31 -0.16 12.45
CA VAL A 107 21.09 0.40 13.57
C VAL A 107 20.38 0.09 14.86
N THR A 108 21.10 -0.46 15.84
CA THR A 108 20.62 -0.61 17.22
C THR A 108 21.33 0.39 18.10
N ASP A 109 20.57 1.20 18.83
CA ASP A 109 21.13 2.20 19.74
C ASP A 109 21.50 1.61 21.11
N ALA A 110 22.11 2.44 21.96
CA ALA A 110 22.57 2.04 23.30
C ALA A 110 21.43 1.63 24.25
N ASN A 111 20.17 1.96 23.92
CA ASN A 111 18.99 1.57 24.69
C ASN A 111 18.35 0.28 24.15
N GLY A 112 18.98 -0.38 23.17
CA GLY A 112 18.46 -1.60 22.54
C GLY A 112 17.39 -1.35 21.49
N GLN A 113 17.12 -0.09 21.13
CA GLN A 113 16.14 0.23 20.10
C GLN A 113 16.79 0.05 18.72
N THR A 114 16.23 -0.85 17.92
CA THR A 114 16.64 -1.12 16.55
C THR A 114 15.80 -0.29 15.58
N LYS A 115 16.47 0.36 14.63
CA LYS A 115 15.86 1.15 13.55
C LYS A 115 16.27 0.58 12.20
N LYS A 116 15.27 0.43 11.32
CA LYS A 116 15.45 -0.03 9.95
C LYS A 116 14.64 0.86 9.02
N ILE A 117 15.31 1.40 8.00
CA ILE A 117 14.64 2.20 6.96
C ILE A 117 14.25 1.26 5.82
N VAL A 118 12.98 1.26 5.47
CA VAL A 118 12.44 0.54 4.31
C VAL A 118 11.76 1.50 3.37
N GLN A 119 11.57 1.08 2.11
CA GLN A 119 10.80 1.82 1.13
C GLN A 119 9.42 1.19 1.02
N VAL A 120 8.37 1.99 1.12
CA VAL A 120 6.99 1.55 0.85
C VAL A 120 6.49 2.25 -0.40
N TYR A 121 5.80 1.52 -1.25
CA TYR A 121 5.16 2.10 -2.42
C TYR A 121 3.74 2.55 -2.05
N VAL A 122 3.48 3.85 -2.18
CA VAL A 122 2.23 4.52 -1.81
C VAL A 122 1.99 5.64 -2.80
N GLY A 123 0.75 5.79 -3.30
CA GLY A 123 0.40 6.91 -4.19
C GLY A 123 1.27 7.02 -5.45
N ASP A 124 1.68 5.86 -6.02
CA ASP A 124 2.53 5.75 -7.22
C ASP A 124 4.00 6.21 -7.02
N ALA A 125 4.49 6.25 -5.78
CA ALA A 125 5.88 6.57 -5.48
C ALA A 125 6.44 5.75 -4.30
N LEU A 126 7.77 5.63 -4.25
CA LEU A 126 8.47 5.06 -3.11
C LEU A 126 8.70 6.13 -2.04
N HIS A 127 8.33 5.79 -0.81
CA HIS A 127 8.48 6.63 0.36
C HIS A 127 9.33 5.92 1.42
N PRO A 128 10.35 6.59 1.97
CA PRO A 128 11.14 6.01 3.05
C PRO A 128 10.35 6.03 4.35
N ILE A 129 10.34 4.89 5.03
CA ILE A 129 9.67 4.67 6.29
C ILE A 129 10.68 4.11 7.28
N GLU A 130 10.72 4.67 8.48
CA GLU A 130 11.51 4.16 9.60
C GLU A 130 10.65 3.18 10.42
N VAL A 131 11.11 1.94 10.51
CA VAL A 131 10.57 0.94 11.44
C VAL A 131 11.49 0.87 12.64
N ILE A 132 10.89 1.04 13.81
CA ILE A 132 11.57 1.06 15.09
C ILE A 132 10.99 -0.09 15.91
N GLY A 133 11.86 -0.88 16.54
CA GLY A 133 11.46 -1.96 17.43
C GLY A 133 12.50 -2.17 18.51
N HIS A 134 12.10 -2.84 19.58
CA HIS A 134 13.03 -3.34 20.57
C HIS A 134 13.00 -4.87 20.54
N PHE A 135 14.18 -5.46 20.40
CA PHE A 135 14.35 -6.88 20.19
C PHE A 135 15.30 -7.46 21.23
N GLN A 136 14.87 -8.54 21.86
CA GLN A 136 15.69 -9.29 22.79
C GLN A 136 16.20 -10.56 22.12
N THR A 137 17.47 -10.87 22.35
CA THR A 137 18.10 -12.10 21.90
C THR A 137 18.57 -12.93 23.08
N GLN A 138 18.63 -14.25 22.88
CA GLN A 138 19.14 -15.20 23.86
C GLN A 138 19.98 -16.28 23.17
N LEU A 139 21.00 -16.77 23.87
CA LEU A 139 21.82 -17.87 23.38
C LEU A 139 20.99 -19.15 23.35
N ASP A 140 20.85 -19.75 22.17
CA ASP A 140 20.37 -21.11 22.05
C ASP A 140 21.58 -22.05 22.15
N GLU A 141 21.70 -22.76 23.27
CA GLU A 141 22.83 -23.66 23.55
C GLU A 141 22.95 -24.79 22.51
N ARG A 142 21.82 -25.20 21.91
CA ARG A 142 21.79 -26.30 20.93
C ARG A 142 22.46 -25.91 19.63
N SER A 143 22.21 -24.70 19.14
CA SER A 143 22.81 -24.19 17.91
C SER A 143 24.07 -23.36 18.14
N GLY A 144 24.39 -23.04 19.40
CA GLY A 144 25.59 -22.29 19.79
C GLY A 144 25.57 -20.83 19.34
N ARG A 145 24.38 -20.23 19.16
CA ARG A 145 24.22 -18.88 18.64
C ARG A 145 23.04 -18.13 19.26
N GLN A 146 23.04 -16.81 19.10
CA GLN A 146 21.93 -15.95 19.48
C GLN A 146 20.73 -16.17 18.56
N MET A 147 19.55 -16.17 19.18
CA MET A 147 18.22 -16.27 18.58
C MET A 147 17.32 -15.20 19.20
N PHE A 148 16.24 -14.82 18.53
CA PHE A 148 15.26 -13.93 19.14
C PHE A 148 14.52 -14.59 20.30
N ALA A 149 14.34 -13.83 21.38
CA ALA A 149 13.55 -14.20 22.55
C ALA A 149 12.21 -13.45 22.59
N ALA A 150 12.24 -12.15 22.28
CA ALA A 150 11.07 -11.29 22.30
C ALA A 150 11.22 -10.09 21.36
N ALA A 151 10.09 -9.51 20.98
CA ALA A 151 9.99 -8.23 20.30
C ALA A 151 8.86 -7.41 20.92
N ASP A 152 9.12 -6.14 21.20
CA ASP A 152 8.13 -5.20 21.70
C ASP A 152 8.32 -3.80 21.11
N ASN A 153 7.38 -2.91 21.42
CA ASN A 153 7.42 -1.49 21.04
C ASN A 153 7.64 -1.24 19.53
N ILE A 154 7.10 -2.12 18.69
CA ILE A 154 7.14 -1.97 17.23
C ILE A 154 6.32 -0.76 16.81
N MET A 155 6.99 0.20 16.19
CA MET A 155 6.38 1.39 15.64
C MET A 155 6.96 1.75 14.28
N MET A 156 6.17 2.44 13.48
CA MET A 156 6.53 2.92 12.16
C MET A 156 6.33 4.42 12.07
N LYS A 157 7.23 5.11 11.36
CA LYS A 157 7.19 6.55 11.12
C LYS A 157 7.57 6.87 9.69
N ALA A 158 6.95 7.89 9.11
CA ALA A 158 7.43 8.46 7.85
C ALA A 158 8.82 9.10 8.07
N ALA A 159 9.75 8.85 7.15
CA ALA A 159 11.08 9.45 7.14
C ALA A 159 11.20 10.61 6.13
N ASP A 160 10.09 11.02 5.54
CA ASP A 160 9.96 12.13 4.60
C ASP A 160 8.90 13.15 5.10
N SER A 161 8.34 13.96 4.19
CA SER A 161 7.30 14.94 4.53
C SER A 161 5.90 14.34 4.77
N GLY A 162 5.73 13.04 4.61
CA GLY A 162 4.48 12.36 4.88
C GLY A 162 4.20 12.20 6.38
N ILE A 163 2.99 11.75 6.69
CA ILE A 163 2.58 11.38 8.04
C ILE A 163 2.17 9.91 8.01
N TRP A 164 2.77 9.10 8.89
CA TRP A 164 2.34 7.72 9.11
C TRP A 164 1.53 7.62 10.40
N ASN A 165 0.29 7.14 10.29
CA ASN A 165 -0.55 6.79 11.44
C ASN A 165 -0.68 5.27 11.52
N GLN A 166 0.06 4.65 12.43
CA GLN A 166 0.00 3.22 12.66
C GLN A 166 -1.34 2.81 13.30
N THR A 167 -1.93 1.74 12.79
CA THR A 167 -3.21 1.20 13.26
C THR A 167 -3.07 -0.16 13.92
N ALA A 168 -2.15 -1.00 13.43
CA ALA A 168 -1.87 -2.30 13.99
C ALA A 168 -0.47 -2.77 13.61
N TYR A 169 0.04 -3.78 14.33
CA TYR A 169 1.19 -4.56 13.90
C TYR A 169 1.04 -6.01 14.37
N LYS A 170 1.74 -6.91 13.69
CA LYS A 170 1.90 -8.31 14.07
C LYS A 170 3.35 -8.72 13.84
N ALA A 171 4.03 -9.18 14.88
CA ALA A 171 5.37 -9.74 14.80
C ALA A 171 5.28 -11.27 14.96
N THR A 172 5.90 -12.01 14.03
CA THR A 172 5.93 -13.47 14.04
C THR A 172 7.36 -13.96 13.89
N LEU A 173 7.77 -14.92 14.73
CA LEU A 173 9.06 -15.59 14.57
C LEU A 173 8.97 -16.62 13.44
N ILE A 174 9.94 -16.56 12.53
CA ILE A 174 10.13 -17.52 11.44
C ILE A 174 11.59 -18.02 11.46
N ASP A 175 11.94 -18.90 10.51
CA ASP A 175 13.31 -19.44 10.35
C ASP A 175 13.91 -20.04 11.63
N GLY A 176 13.08 -20.74 12.41
CA GLY A 176 13.50 -21.36 13.66
C GLY A 176 13.87 -20.36 14.77
N GLY A 177 13.30 -19.15 14.75
CA GLY A 177 13.55 -18.11 15.75
C GLY A 177 14.66 -17.13 15.37
N ARG A 178 15.18 -17.21 14.14
CA ARG A 178 16.25 -16.36 13.64
C ARG A 178 15.77 -15.04 13.04
N THR A 179 14.50 -14.99 12.64
CA THR A 179 13.94 -13.85 11.92
C THR A 179 12.61 -13.47 12.54
N TYR A 180 12.42 -12.19 12.83
CA TYR A 180 11.09 -11.62 13.06
C TYR A 180 10.55 -11.09 11.73
N SER A 181 9.42 -11.63 11.30
CA SER A 181 8.61 -11.05 10.22
C SER A 181 7.53 -10.18 10.83
N VAL A 182 7.59 -8.89 10.56
CA VAL A 182 6.76 -7.86 11.20
C VAL A 182 5.85 -7.23 10.14
N THR A 183 4.57 -7.54 10.18
CA THR A 183 3.56 -6.87 9.35
C THR A 183 3.01 -5.67 10.11
N ILE A 184 3.04 -4.50 9.49
CA ILE A 184 2.60 -3.23 10.07
C ILE A 184 1.53 -2.65 9.17
N GLU A 185 0.44 -2.20 9.78
CA GLU A 185 -0.70 -1.61 9.09
C GLU A 185 -0.90 -0.17 9.56
N GLY A 186 -1.18 0.73 8.62
CA GLY A 186 -1.45 2.12 8.95
C GLY A 186 -1.99 2.90 7.76
N VAL A 187 -2.05 4.21 7.95
CA VAL A 187 -2.45 5.16 6.93
C VAL A 187 -1.31 6.14 6.73
N TYR A 188 -0.82 6.20 5.49
CA TYR A 188 0.14 7.21 5.07
C TYR A 188 -0.63 8.40 4.49
N THR A 189 -0.38 9.60 4.98
CA THR A 189 -1.01 10.83 4.51
C THR A 189 0.02 11.77 3.91
N LEU A 190 -0.22 12.21 2.68
CA LEU A 190 0.63 13.17 1.99
C LEU A 190 -0.24 14.20 1.29
N ALA A 191 0.02 15.48 1.55
CA ALA A 191 -0.71 16.61 0.95
C ALA A 191 -2.25 16.49 1.06
N GLY A 192 -2.74 15.94 2.18
CA GLY A 192 -4.16 15.76 2.47
C GLY A 192 -4.78 14.47 1.93
N VAL A 193 -4.08 13.71 1.08
CA VAL A 193 -4.56 12.42 0.56
C VAL A 193 -4.07 11.29 1.48
N SER A 194 -4.96 10.36 1.79
CA SER A 194 -4.69 9.25 2.71
C SER A 194 -4.71 7.90 2.00
N PHE A 195 -3.68 7.11 2.26
CA PHE A 195 -3.40 5.83 1.62
C PHE A 195 -3.26 4.74 2.70
N PRO A 196 -4.27 3.89 2.89
CA PRO A 196 -4.15 2.73 3.76
C PRO A 196 -3.08 1.78 3.21
N LYS A 197 -2.08 1.42 4.03
CA LYS A 197 -0.98 0.54 3.65
C LYS A 197 -0.73 -0.51 4.73
N ALA A 198 -0.55 -1.75 4.27
CA ALA A 198 0.08 -2.82 5.03
C ALA A 198 1.41 -3.18 4.36
N CYS A 199 2.46 -3.35 5.15
CA CYS A 199 3.76 -3.83 4.66
C CYS A 199 4.42 -4.77 5.67
N THR A 200 5.29 -5.64 5.17
CA THR A 200 6.04 -6.58 6.01
C THR A 200 7.52 -6.23 5.96
N VAL A 201 8.14 -6.16 7.13
CA VAL A 201 9.57 -5.92 7.30
C VAL A 201 10.15 -7.06 8.13
N GLU A 202 11.27 -7.59 7.67
CA GLU A 202 11.97 -8.66 8.37
C GLU A 202 13.17 -8.12 9.14
N PHE A 203 13.38 -8.63 10.34
CA PHE A 203 14.55 -8.38 11.17
C PHE A 203 15.25 -9.71 11.42
N GLN A 204 16.54 -9.80 11.12
CA GLN A 204 17.32 -11.02 11.27
C GLN A 204 18.28 -10.93 12.45
N CYS A 205 18.34 -11.96 13.27
CA CYS A 205 19.33 -12.10 14.33
C CYS A 205 20.61 -12.73 13.76
N GLY A 206 21.73 -12.03 13.94
CA GLY A 206 23.08 -12.53 13.71
C GLY A 206 23.48 -13.59 14.73
N GLU A 207 24.62 -14.25 14.50
CA GLU A 207 25.11 -15.32 15.37
C GLU A 207 25.44 -14.86 16.79
N VAL A 208 25.88 -13.60 16.95
CA VAL A 208 26.23 -13.02 18.27
C VAL A 208 25.23 -11.93 18.70
N GLY A 209 24.04 -11.89 18.09
CA GLY A 209 22.90 -11.11 18.58
C GLY A 209 22.72 -9.73 17.95
N GLN A 210 23.51 -9.36 16.93
CA GLN A 210 23.23 -8.15 16.15
C GLN A 210 21.94 -8.32 15.35
N ILE A 211 21.19 -7.24 15.17
CA ILE A 211 19.94 -7.24 14.40
C ILE A 211 20.15 -6.56 13.04
N TYR A 212 19.66 -7.20 11.97
CA TYR A 212 19.77 -6.77 10.57
C TYR A 212 18.41 -6.56 9.91
#